data_AF-A0A674DDW0-F1
#
_entry.id   AF-A0A674DDW0-F1
#
_cell.length_a   1.000
_cell.length_b   1.000
_cell.length_c   1.000
_cell.angle_alpha   90.00
_cell.angle_beta   90.00
_cell.angle_gamma   90.00
#
_symmetry.space_group_name_H-M   'P 1'
#
loop_
_entity.id
_entity.type
_entity.pdbx_description
1 polymer ?
#
loop_
_entity_poly.entity_id
_entity_poly.type
_entity_poly.pdbx_seq_one_letter_code
_entity_poly.pdbx_strand_id
1 'polypeptide(L)'
;MELQSELLKSIWYAFTSLDMEKCGKVSKSQLKVLSHNLYTVLNIPHDPVALEEHFQDDDNGPVSNHGYMPYLNKYILAKVKEGSYDKETFDDLCWMMTMKKNYRPTSGQGGLLCSLRDCFKLFCLFNLLSEDHYPLIMIPQEVEYLLKKISTAMNQEWDGKPLEDLLSQDASVQEEGMSVWVFLDHMGAGRLLRVSNAGAFSLALDQVFLEMYHNVLKRGYMWKKGHVRRNWMERWFVLRPSFMAYYAREDLKDKKGEILLDQNCVVEAIPDRDGKRCLFCVKTTSKTYEMSAADQRQRRRREEEEKEREQQKEVQRELERQLEEAEKVRSYTEE
;
A
#
# COMPACT_ATOMS: atom_id res chain seq x y z
N MET A 1 17.20 12.12 6.98
CA MET A 1 16.69 13.32 6.27
C MET A 1 15.62 12.91 5.29
N GLU A 2 15.86 11.89 4.45
CA GLU A 2 14.89 11.37 3.46
C GLU A 2 13.53 10.92 4.06
N LEU A 3 13.53 10.24 5.21
CA LEU A 3 12.28 9.84 5.89
C LEU A 3 11.42 11.04 6.32
N GLN A 4 12.06 12.12 6.78
CA GLN A 4 11.34 13.29 7.28
C GLN A 4 10.74 14.11 6.14
N SER A 5 11.48 14.26 5.03
CA SER A 5 10.97 14.92 3.83
C SER A 5 9.80 14.13 3.24
N GLU A 6 9.87 12.80 3.23
CA GLU A 6 8.78 11.95 2.74
C GLU A 6 7.48 12.12 3.57
N LEU A 7 7.57 12.04 4.90
CA LEU A 7 6.41 12.24 5.78
C LEU A 7 5.83 13.65 5.66
N LEU A 8 6.70 14.65 5.44
CA LEU A 8 6.29 16.03 5.31
C LEU A 8 5.36 16.25 4.11
N LYS A 9 5.55 15.49 3.02
CA LYS A 9 4.70 15.57 1.82
C LYS A 9 3.23 15.32 2.14
N SER A 10 2.93 14.22 2.83
CA SER A 10 1.55 13.88 3.24
C SER A 10 1.00 14.87 4.27
N ILE A 11 1.84 15.36 5.19
CA ILE A 11 1.42 16.34 6.20
C ILE A 11 1.06 17.69 5.57
N TRP A 12 1.75 18.13 4.51
CA TRP A 12 1.40 19.37 3.82
C TRP A 12 -0.05 19.36 3.33
N TYR A 13 -0.55 18.25 2.80
CA TYR A 13 -1.95 18.14 2.40
C TYR A 13 -2.94 18.19 3.55
N ALA A 14 -2.58 17.62 4.70
CA ALA A 14 -3.40 17.69 5.92
C ALA A 14 -3.40 19.12 6.50
N PHE A 15 -2.28 19.83 6.45
CA PHE A 15 -2.18 21.21 6.90
C PHE A 15 -2.99 22.16 6.00
N THR A 16 -2.80 22.06 4.68
CA THR A 16 -3.48 22.94 3.71
C THR A 16 -4.98 22.69 3.65
N SER A 17 -5.44 21.48 4.00
CA SER A 17 -6.88 21.23 4.16
C SER A 17 -7.47 21.93 5.39
N LEU A 18 -6.67 22.24 6.41
CA LEU A 18 -7.10 23.00 7.58
C LEU A 18 -7.03 24.52 7.36
N ASP A 19 -6.13 25.00 6.49
CA ASP A 19 -5.99 26.41 6.08
C ASP A 19 -7.11 26.81 5.11
N MET A 20 -8.31 27.03 5.64
CA MET A 20 -9.50 27.31 4.84
C MET A 20 -9.41 28.62 4.05
N GLU A 21 -8.62 29.59 4.53
CA GLU A 21 -8.46 30.91 3.91
C GLU A 21 -7.28 30.97 2.93
N LYS A 22 -6.50 29.88 2.81
CA LYS A 22 -5.25 29.81 2.04
C LYS A 22 -4.28 30.93 2.40
N CYS A 23 -4.34 31.41 3.64
CA CYS A 23 -3.54 32.53 4.13
C CYS A 23 -2.29 32.05 4.88
N GLY A 24 -2.05 30.74 4.92
CA GLY A 24 -0.97 30.08 5.65
C GLY A 24 -1.25 29.96 7.14
N LYS A 25 -2.47 30.26 7.61
CA LYS A 25 -2.83 30.27 9.02
C LYS A 25 -3.94 29.27 9.32
N VAL A 26 -3.72 28.48 10.37
CA VAL A 26 -4.66 27.50 10.90
C VAL A 26 -4.84 27.78 12.39
N SER A 27 -6.06 27.57 12.90
CA SER A 27 -6.33 27.76 14.33
C SER A 27 -5.47 26.84 15.19
N LYS A 28 -5.01 27.33 16.35
CA LYS A 28 -4.20 26.54 17.31
C LYS A 28 -4.91 25.25 17.73
N SER A 29 -6.23 25.28 17.90
CA SER A 29 -7.03 24.10 18.26
C SER A 29 -6.96 23.00 17.19
N GLN A 30 -7.08 23.35 15.90
CA GLN A 30 -6.96 22.40 14.80
C GLN A 30 -5.53 21.83 14.69
N LEU A 31 -4.51 22.68 14.86
CA LEU A 31 -3.11 22.25 14.84
C LEU A 31 -2.75 21.36 16.03
N LYS A 32 -3.35 21.60 17.21
CA LYS A 32 -3.22 20.73 18.39
C LYS A 32 -3.79 19.34 18.10
N VAL A 33 -5.00 19.27 17.53
CA VAL A 33 -5.63 17.99 17.15
C VAL A 33 -4.81 17.26 16.09
N LEU A 34 -4.33 17.96 15.06
CA LEU A 34 -3.43 17.36 14.05
C LEU A 34 -2.15 16.81 14.71
N SER A 35 -1.50 17.61 15.58
CA SER A 35 -0.28 17.18 16.28
C SER A 35 -0.50 15.94 17.14
N HIS A 36 -1.60 15.90 17.90
CA HIS A 36 -1.96 14.73 18.71
C HIS A 36 -2.15 13.47 17.85
N ASN A 37 -2.87 13.59 16.73
CA ASN A 37 -3.07 12.47 15.81
C ASN A 37 -1.74 12.00 15.19
N LEU A 38 -0.85 12.93 14.84
CA LEU A 38 0.48 12.62 14.33
C LEU A 38 1.32 11.87 15.37
N TYR A 39 1.35 12.32 16.63
CA TYR A 39 2.03 11.59 17.70
C TYR A 39 1.51 10.16 17.85
N THR A 40 0.18 10.00 17.79
CA THR A 40 -0.49 8.71 17.94
C THR A 40 -0.12 7.77 16.78
N VAL A 41 -0.30 8.19 15.53
CA VAL A 41 -0.08 7.33 14.36
C VAL A 41 1.39 7.01 14.12
N LEU A 42 2.29 7.93 14.49
CA LEU A 42 3.75 7.72 14.41
C LEU A 42 4.30 6.93 15.61
N ASN A 43 3.45 6.51 16.56
CA ASN A 43 3.82 5.84 17.81
C ASN A 43 4.91 6.58 18.59
N ILE A 44 4.83 7.91 18.61
CA ILE A 44 5.79 8.75 19.32
C ILE A 44 5.24 8.99 20.74
N PRO A 45 5.96 8.61 21.80
CA PRO A 45 5.60 8.96 23.16
C PRO A 45 5.57 10.48 23.31
N HIS A 46 4.45 11.02 23.78
CA HIS A 46 4.30 12.45 24.04
C HIS A 46 3.63 12.66 25.39
N ASP A 47 4.02 13.76 26.05
CA ASP A 47 3.38 14.21 27.28
C ASP A 47 2.18 15.09 26.91
N PRO A 48 0.95 14.70 27.28
CA PRO A 48 -0.25 15.51 27.02
C PRO A 48 -0.18 16.91 27.64
N VAL A 49 0.50 17.06 28.79
CA VAL A 49 0.64 18.35 29.48
C VAL A 49 1.55 19.29 28.69
N ALA A 50 2.71 18.79 28.24
CA ALA A 50 3.60 19.57 27.38
C ALA A 50 2.93 19.93 26.04
N LEU A 51 2.09 19.05 25.48
CA LEU A 51 1.32 19.36 24.28
C LEU A 51 0.29 20.47 24.53
N GLU A 52 -0.41 20.44 25.67
CA GLU A 52 -1.32 21.53 26.07
C GLU A 52 -0.56 22.86 26.18
N GLU A 53 0.58 22.88 26.89
CA GLU A 53 1.43 24.07 27.05
C GLU A 53 1.91 24.64 25.71
N HIS A 54 2.33 23.80 24.77
CA HIS A 54 2.84 24.26 23.48
C HIS A 54 1.79 24.97 22.60
N PHE A 55 0.50 24.65 22.83
CA PHE A 55 -0.64 25.19 22.10
C PHE A 55 -1.52 26.10 22.96
N GLN A 56 -1.02 26.56 24.12
CA GLN A 56 -1.73 27.55 24.91
C GLN A 56 -2.05 28.81 24.09
N ASP A 57 -3.13 29.47 24.46
CA ASP A 57 -3.56 30.73 23.83
C ASP A 57 -2.68 31.91 24.24
N ASP A 58 -1.59 31.67 24.97
CA ASP A 58 -0.56 32.65 25.21
C ASP A 58 0.39 32.78 23.99
N ASP A 59 1.00 33.95 23.86
CA ASP A 59 1.99 34.21 22.80
C ASP A 59 3.38 33.64 23.16
N ASN A 60 3.49 32.84 24.22
CA ASN A 60 4.76 32.32 24.72
C ASN A 60 5.10 30.93 24.15
N GLY A 61 4.10 30.19 23.65
CA GLY A 61 4.29 28.85 23.09
C GLY A 61 5.21 28.78 21.85
N PRO A 62 5.86 27.63 21.60
CA PRO A 62 6.74 27.43 20.44
C PRO A 62 6.01 27.58 19.11
N VAL A 63 4.72 27.22 19.05
CA VAL A 63 3.87 27.37 17.87
C VAL A 63 3.55 28.85 17.60
N SER A 64 3.30 29.65 18.64
CA SER A 64 3.06 31.09 18.54
C SER A 64 4.31 31.84 18.05
N ASN A 65 5.47 31.47 18.58
CA ASN A 65 6.73 32.18 18.33
C ASN A 65 7.42 31.81 17.00
N HIS A 66 7.35 30.55 16.59
CA HIS A 66 8.11 30.04 15.45
C HIS A 66 7.21 29.53 14.31
N GLY A 67 5.90 29.44 14.52
CA GLY A 67 4.98 28.81 13.59
C GLY A 67 4.98 27.28 13.68
N TYR A 68 4.00 26.69 12.99
CA TYR A 68 3.74 25.25 13.07
C TYR A 68 4.79 24.37 12.37
N MET A 69 5.33 24.81 11.22
CA MET A 69 6.28 23.98 10.46
C MET A 69 7.60 23.76 11.21
N PRO A 70 8.23 24.77 11.84
CA PRO A 70 9.39 24.54 12.70
C PRO A 70 9.06 23.69 13.93
N TYR A 71 7.87 23.86 14.51
CA TYR A 71 7.40 23.02 15.61
C TYR A 71 7.29 21.54 15.18
N LEU A 72 6.63 21.26 14.06
CA LEU A 72 6.46 19.92 13.50
C LEU A 72 7.81 19.22 13.29
N ASN A 73 8.75 19.92 12.65
CA ASN A 73 10.08 19.37 12.39
C ASN A 73 10.83 19.04 13.69
N LYS A 74 10.83 19.96 14.66
CA LYS A 74 11.61 19.81 15.90
C LYS A 74 10.99 18.84 16.90
N TYR A 75 9.67 18.83 17.06
CA TYR A 75 9.03 18.11 18.16
C TYR A 75 8.41 16.77 17.73
N ILE A 76 8.05 16.61 16.45
CA ILE A 76 7.41 15.41 15.92
C ILE A 76 8.38 14.67 14.98
N LEU A 77 8.72 15.26 13.83
CA LEU A 77 9.50 14.56 12.78
C LEU A 77 10.92 14.19 13.23
N ALA A 78 11.55 15.00 14.08
CA ALA A 78 12.86 14.68 14.67
C ALA A 78 12.83 13.45 15.61
N LYS A 79 11.66 13.07 16.13
CA LYS A 79 11.50 11.93 17.04
C LYS A 79 11.05 10.65 16.35
N VAL A 80 10.70 10.71 15.06
CA VAL A 80 10.27 9.55 14.27
C VAL A 80 11.43 8.57 14.13
N LYS A 81 11.15 7.28 14.33
CA LYS A 81 12.10 6.19 14.10
C LYS A 81 11.56 5.28 13.00
N GLU A 82 12.43 4.91 12.06
CA GLU A 82 12.05 4.00 10.99
C GLU A 82 11.61 2.64 11.58
N GLY A 83 10.47 2.12 11.10
CA GLY A 83 9.91 0.86 11.57
C GLY A 83 9.14 0.93 12.91
N SER A 84 9.02 2.09 13.56
CA SER A 84 8.21 2.23 14.78
C SER A 84 6.72 2.45 14.53
N TYR A 85 6.34 2.73 13.29
CA TYR A 85 4.98 3.07 12.89
C TYR A 85 4.62 2.41 11.57
N ASP A 86 3.32 2.35 11.28
CA ASP A 86 2.79 1.89 10.00
C ASP A 86 2.59 3.08 9.07
N LYS A 87 3.36 3.12 7.98
CA LYS A 87 3.38 4.25 7.04
C LYS A 87 2.05 4.40 6.28
N GLU A 88 1.44 3.29 5.89
CA GLU A 88 0.16 3.30 5.18
C GLU A 88 -0.95 3.91 6.05
N THR A 89 -0.99 3.55 7.33
CA THR A 89 -1.94 4.12 8.32
C THR A 89 -1.71 5.62 8.51
N PHE A 90 -0.45 6.06 8.54
CA PHE A 90 -0.11 7.49 8.59
C PHE A 90 -0.58 8.25 7.34
N ASP A 91 -0.30 7.72 6.15
CA ASP A 91 -0.71 8.36 4.89
C ASP A 91 -2.23 8.35 4.73
N ASP A 92 -2.93 7.30 5.21
CA ASP A 92 -4.39 7.22 5.20
C ASP A 92 -5.03 8.29 6.11
N LEU A 93 -4.44 8.56 7.28
CA LEU A 93 -4.85 9.68 8.13
C LEU A 93 -4.78 11.01 7.36
N CYS A 94 -3.64 11.29 6.72
CA CYS A 94 -3.44 12.51 5.94
C CYS A 94 -4.42 12.59 4.76
N TRP A 95 -4.60 11.48 4.03
CA TRP A 95 -5.54 11.34 2.93
C TRP A 95 -6.99 11.63 3.37
N MET A 96 -7.46 10.99 4.44
CA MET A 96 -8.82 11.18 4.96
C MET A 96 -9.12 12.64 5.37
N MET A 97 -8.11 13.36 5.87
CA MET A 97 -8.23 14.77 6.24
C MET A 97 -8.32 15.71 5.04
N THR A 98 -7.74 15.34 3.89
CA THR A 98 -7.66 16.21 2.72
C THR A 98 -8.67 15.86 1.62
N MET A 99 -8.99 14.58 1.44
CA MET A 99 -9.83 14.10 0.33
C MET A 99 -11.24 14.70 0.37
N LYS A 100 -11.85 14.84 1.55
CA LYS A 100 -13.25 15.29 1.67
C LYS A 100 -13.47 16.72 1.14
N LYS A 101 -12.43 17.55 1.17
CA LYS A 101 -12.48 18.94 0.72
C LYS A 101 -12.11 19.08 -0.76
N ASN A 102 -11.15 18.29 -1.21
CA ASN A 102 -10.47 18.50 -2.49
C ASN A 102 -10.84 17.48 -3.56
N TYR A 103 -11.21 16.26 -3.19
CA TYR A 103 -11.57 15.22 -4.14
C TYR A 103 -13.09 15.21 -4.38
N ARG A 104 -13.49 15.76 -5.52
CA ARG A 104 -14.85 15.62 -6.06
C ARG A 104 -14.74 14.85 -7.37
N PRO A 105 -15.06 13.56 -7.40
CA PRO A 105 -15.01 12.80 -8.64
C PRO A 105 -15.96 13.46 -9.64
N THR A 106 -15.46 13.87 -10.79
CA THR A 106 -16.31 14.36 -11.87
C THR A 106 -17.14 13.19 -12.39
N SER A 107 -18.38 13.07 -11.94
CA SER A 107 -19.34 12.07 -12.42
C SER A 107 -19.83 12.45 -13.83
N GLY A 108 -18.97 12.28 -14.83
CA GLY A 108 -19.31 12.44 -16.24
C GLY A 108 -19.58 11.09 -16.89
N GLN A 109 -20.86 10.80 -17.19
CA GLN A 109 -21.47 9.79 -18.10
C GLN A 109 -20.89 8.35 -18.24
N GLY A 110 -19.77 7.99 -17.63
CA GLY A 110 -19.24 6.64 -17.47
C GLY A 110 -18.72 6.50 -16.05
N GLY A 111 -19.03 5.39 -15.38
CA GLY A 111 -18.71 5.19 -13.96
C GLY A 111 -17.23 5.45 -13.62
N LEU A 112 -16.98 5.78 -12.34
CA LEU A 112 -15.62 6.04 -11.83
C LEU A 112 -14.73 4.81 -12.06
N LEU A 113 -13.60 4.98 -12.76
CA LEU A 113 -12.66 3.88 -13.00
C LEU A 113 -11.97 3.38 -11.72
N CYS A 114 -11.81 4.26 -10.73
CA CYS A 114 -11.04 4.00 -9.52
C CYS A 114 -11.95 3.89 -8.29
N SER A 115 -11.75 2.89 -7.44
CA SER A 115 -12.36 2.89 -6.11
C SER A 115 -11.69 3.92 -5.18
N LEU A 116 -12.31 4.26 -4.04
CA LEU A 116 -11.68 5.13 -3.04
C LEU A 116 -10.32 4.60 -2.57
N ARG A 117 -10.17 3.27 -2.51
CA ARG A 117 -8.91 2.62 -2.14
C ARG A 117 -7.87 2.76 -3.24
N ASP A 118 -8.27 2.73 -4.50
CA ASP A 118 -7.36 2.96 -5.62
C ASP A 118 -6.89 4.42 -5.65
N CYS A 119 -7.79 5.38 -5.38
CA CYS A 119 -7.42 6.79 -5.24
C CYS A 119 -6.41 7.02 -4.11
N PHE A 120 -6.58 6.35 -2.97
CA PHE A 120 -5.60 6.40 -1.88
C PHE A 120 -4.21 5.86 -2.30
N LYS A 121 -4.15 4.72 -2.99
CA LYS A 121 -2.88 4.18 -3.50
C LYS A 121 -2.23 5.12 -4.51
N LEU A 122 -3.02 5.69 -5.42
CA LEU A 122 -2.56 6.68 -6.39
C LEU A 122 -2.05 7.96 -5.71
N PHE A 123 -2.68 8.40 -4.64
CA PHE A 123 -2.20 9.52 -3.81
C PHE A 123 -0.83 9.20 -3.17
N CYS A 124 -0.66 8.01 -2.61
CA CYS A 124 0.61 7.59 -2.04
C CYS A 124 1.73 7.50 -3.10
N LEU A 125 1.42 6.94 -4.27
CA LEU A 125 2.33 6.86 -5.40
C LEU A 125 2.66 8.25 -5.95
N PHE A 126 1.68 9.16 -5.99
CA PHE A 126 1.90 10.56 -6.34
C PHE A 126 2.91 11.19 -5.39
N ASN A 127 2.73 11.06 -4.07
CA ASN A 127 3.62 11.67 -3.10
C ASN A 127 5.05 11.14 -3.23
N LEU A 128 5.19 9.83 -3.50
CA LEU A 128 6.48 9.19 -3.73
C LEU A 128 7.23 9.78 -4.94
N LEU A 129 6.51 10.09 -6.02
CA LEU A 129 7.10 10.59 -7.28
C LEU A 129 7.11 12.11 -7.42
N SER A 130 6.37 12.82 -6.56
CA SER A 130 6.31 14.27 -6.57
C SER A 130 7.61 14.91 -6.10
N GLU A 131 7.83 16.15 -6.52
CA GLU A 131 8.95 16.99 -6.09
C GLU A 131 9.00 17.19 -4.56
N ASP A 132 10.16 17.58 -4.02
CA ASP A 132 10.38 17.73 -2.56
C ASP A 132 9.96 19.11 -2.00
N HIS A 133 9.23 19.91 -2.77
CA HIS A 133 8.81 21.27 -2.44
C HIS A 133 7.29 21.41 -2.55
N TYR A 134 6.69 22.19 -1.66
CA TYR A 134 5.27 22.52 -1.73
C TYR A 134 5.03 23.76 -2.64
N PRO A 135 4.01 23.78 -3.51
CA PRO A 135 3.01 22.73 -3.75
C PRO A 135 3.63 21.49 -4.41
N LEU A 136 3.18 20.32 -3.97
CA LEU A 136 3.66 19.05 -4.51
C LEU A 136 3.11 18.84 -5.91
N ILE A 137 4.03 18.63 -6.83
CA ILE A 137 3.75 18.47 -8.25
C ILE A 137 4.49 17.22 -8.75
N MET A 138 3.84 16.45 -9.61
CA MET A 138 4.45 15.37 -10.37
C MET A 138 4.71 15.87 -11.80
N ILE A 139 5.98 15.85 -12.22
CA ILE A 139 6.37 16.27 -13.56
C ILE A 139 5.88 15.24 -14.61
N PRO A 140 5.69 15.64 -15.88
CA PRO A 140 5.16 14.75 -16.92
C PRO A 140 5.93 13.42 -17.08
N GLN A 141 7.25 13.43 -16.87
CA GLN A 141 8.11 12.24 -16.97
C GLN A 141 7.79 11.22 -15.87
N GLU A 142 7.53 11.70 -14.64
CA GLU A 142 7.16 10.85 -13.51
C GLU A 142 5.73 10.30 -13.66
N VAL A 143 4.82 11.12 -14.22
CA VAL A 143 3.49 10.64 -14.61
C VAL A 143 3.62 9.53 -15.64
N GLU A 144 4.38 9.75 -16.72
CA GLU A 144 4.61 8.75 -17.76
C GLU A 144 5.22 7.46 -17.20
N TYR A 145 6.19 7.57 -16.29
CA TYR A 145 6.80 6.43 -15.63
C TYR A 145 5.77 5.60 -14.85
N LEU A 146 4.94 6.26 -14.04
CA LEU A 146 3.90 5.59 -13.26
C LEU A 146 2.87 4.91 -14.16
N LEU A 147 2.41 5.58 -15.22
CA LEU A 147 1.42 5.02 -16.14
C LEU A 147 2.00 3.83 -16.91
N LYS A 148 3.27 3.90 -17.36
CA LYS A 148 3.98 2.76 -17.96
C LYS A 148 4.07 1.56 -17.03
N LYS A 149 4.37 1.80 -15.74
CA LYS A 149 4.41 0.74 -14.71
C LYS A 149 3.04 0.07 -14.55
N ILE A 150 1.97 0.85 -14.48
CA ILE A 150 0.59 0.33 -14.37
C ILE A 150 0.19 -0.45 -15.63
N SER A 151 0.46 0.07 -16.84
CA SER A 151 0.22 -0.64 -18.11
C SER A 151 0.95 -1.97 -18.19
N THR A 152 2.23 -1.99 -17.79
CA THR A 152 3.04 -3.20 -17.76
C THR A 152 2.46 -4.24 -16.79
N ALA A 153 2.01 -3.81 -15.60
CA ALA A 153 1.36 -4.69 -14.63
C ALA A 153 0.01 -5.23 -15.13
N MET A 154 -0.70 -4.51 -16.01
CA MET A 154 -1.90 -4.99 -16.72
C MET A 154 -1.58 -5.93 -17.91
N ASN A 155 -0.30 -6.17 -18.23
CA ASN A 155 0.16 -6.84 -19.45
C ASN A 155 -0.34 -6.14 -20.74
N GLN A 156 -0.37 -4.81 -20.72
CA GLN A 156 -0.75 -3.98 -21.87
C GLN A 156 0.46 -3.20 -22.37
N GLU A 157 0.51 -2.97 -23.67
CA GLU A 157 1.45 -2.00 -24.23
C GLU A 157 1.05 -0.59 -23.80
N TRP A 158 2.05 0.20 -23.42
CA TRP A 158 1.85 1.60 -23.09
C TRP A 158 1.52 2.40 -24.36
N ASP A 159 0.33 3.02 -24.39
CA ASP A 159 -0.07 3.98 -25.40
C ASP A 159 0.15 5.39 -24.82
N GLY A 160 1.16 6.10 -25.31
CA GLY A 160 1.51 7.45 -24.85
C GLY A 160 0.54 8.54 -25.30
N LYS A 161 -0.31 8.26 -26.30
CA LYS A 161 -1.20 9.25 -26.91
C LYS A 161 -2.14 9.94 -25.93
N PRO A 162 -2.81 9.25 -24.98
CA PRO A 162 -3.72 9.93 -24.04
C PRO A 162 -3.01 10.97 -23.17
N LEU A 163 -1.76 10.71 -22.78
CA LEU A 163 -0.95 11.65 -22.03
C LEU A 163 -0.47 12.80 -22.93
N GLU A 164 0.01 12.50 -24.15
CA GLU A 164 0.44 13.52 -25.12
C GLU A 164 -0.71 14.47 -25.52
N ASP A 165 -1.91 13.92 -25.75
CA ASP A 165 -3.11 14.68 -26.07
C ASP A 165 -3.49 15.63 -24.91
N LEU A 166 -3.34 15.16 -23.66
CA LEU A 166 -3.61 15.95 -22.47
C LEU A 166 -2.59 17.08 -22.30
N LEU A 167 -1.30 16.77 -22.43
CA LEU A 167 -0.21 17.77 -22.35
C LEU A 167 -0.33 18.82 -23.46
N SER A 168 -0.81 18.43 -24.64
CA SER A 168 -1.03 19.35 -25.76
C SER A 168 -2.24 20.27 -25.55
N GLN A 169 -3.24 19.82 -24.77
CA GLN A 169 -4.44 20.61 -24.44
C GLN A 169 -4.21 21.56 -23.28
N ASP A 170 -3.33 21.21 -22.35
CA ASP A 170 -3.05 21.98 -21.15
C ASP A 170 -1.56 22.31 -21.00
N ALA A 171 -1.16 23.44 -21.57
CA ALA A 171 0.20 23.94 -21.52
C ALA A 171 0.71 24.15 -20.08
N SER A 172 -0.19 24.37 -19.10
CA SER A 172 0.21 24.53 -17.69
C SER A 172 0.73 23.23 -17.09
N VAL A 173 0.14 22.09 -17.44
CA VAL A 173 0.60 20.77 -17.00
C VAL A 173 1.95 20.41 -17.61
N GLN A 174 2.20 20.89 -18.84
CA GLN A 174 3.47 20.66 -19.53
C GLN A 174 4.63 21.46 -18.92
N GLU A 175 4.38 22.72 -18.51
CA GLU A 175 5.42 23.61 -17.98
C GLU A 175 5.60 23.51 -16.47
N GLU A 176 4.50 23.41 -15.71
CA GLU A 176 4.52 23.44 -14.24
C GLU A 176 4.35 22.06 -13.60
N GLY A 177 3.82 21.08 -14.33
CA GLY A 177 3.53 19.71 -13.87
C GLY A 177 2.10 19.54 -13.33
N MET A 178 1.79 18.34 -12.82
CA MET A 178 0.44 17.97 -12.37
C MET A 178 0.30 17.91 -10.84
N SER A 179 -0.71 18.58 -10.29
CA SER A 179 -1.08 18.40 -8.88
C SER A 179 -1.81 17.08 -8.64
N VAL A 180 -1.81 16.58 -7.39
CA VAL A 180 -2.46 15.31 -7.05
C VAL A 180 -3.96 15.27 -7.39
N TRP A 181 -4.65 16.40 -7.28
CA TRP A 181 -6.09 16.47 -7.54
C TRP A 181 -6.41 16.40 -9.02
N VAL A 182 -5.62 17.10 -9.84
CA VAL A 182 -5.71 17.04 -11.31
C VAL A 182 -5.36 15.63 -11.80
N PHE A 183 -4.31 15.03 -11.23
CA PHE A 183 -3.93 13.65 -11.51
C PHE A 183 -5.04 12.65 -11.19
N LEU A 184 -5.61 12.71 -9.99
CA LEU A 184 -6.68 11.81 -9.57
C LEU A 184 -7.97 11.99 -10.38
N ASP A 185 -8.31 13.22 -10.79
CA ASP A 185 -9.47 13.48 -11.64
C ASP A 185 -9.27 12.87 -13.04
N HIS A 186 -8.11 13.09 -13.66
CA HIS A 186 -7.81 12.50 -14.96
C HIS A 186 -7.69 10.97 -14.94
N MET A 187 -7.13 10.40 -13.87
CA MET A 187 -7.12 8.94 -13.65
C MET A 187 -8.54 8.40 -13.47
N GLY A 188 -9.35 9.04 -12.63
CA GLY A 188 -10.72 8.62 -12.35
C GLY A 188 -11.63 8.71 -13.57
N ALA A 189 -11.41 9.71 -14.43
CA ALA A 189 -12.13 9.93 -15.68
C ALA A 189 -11.59 9.09 -16.86
N GLY A 190 -10.52 8.32 -16.67
CA GLY A 190 -9.95 7.46 -17.73
C GLY A 190 -9.26 8.19 -18.86
N ARG A 191 -8.82 9.44 -18.62
CA ARG A 191 -8.14 10.24 -19.64
C ARG A 191 -6.66 9.87 -19.79
N LEU A 192 -6.04 9.33 -18.75
CA LEU A 192 -4.62 8.98 -18.74
C LEU A 192 -4.33 7.55 -19.21
N LEU A 193 -5.28 6.62 -19.03
CA LEU A 193 -5.12 5.21 -19.37
C LEU A 193 -6.38 4.66 -20.00
N ARG A 194 -6.21 3.89 -21.08
CA ARG A 194 -7.29 3.13 -21.72
C ARG A 194 -7.55 1.85 -20.94
N VAL A 195 -8.41 1.94 -19.93
CA VAL A 195 -8.78 0.79 -19.09
C VAL A 195 -10.08 0.16 -19.58
N SER A 196 -10.04 -1.11 -19.97
CA SER A 196 -11.23 -1.88 -20.38
C SER A 196 -11.90 -2.61 -19.22
N ASN A 197 -11.19 -2.83 -18.11
CA ASN A 197 -11.69 -3.54 -16.93
C ASN A 197 -11.13 -2.92 -15.65
N ALA A 198 -12.01 -2.31 -14.84
CA ALA A 198 -11.65 -1.69 -13.56
C ALA A 198 -11.02 -2.68 -12.56
N GLY A 199 -11.45 -3.95 -12.55
CA GLY A 199 -10.86 -4.98 -11.70
C GLY A 199 -9.43 -5.33 -12.09
N ALA A 200 -9.13 -5.40 -13.39
CA ALA A 200 -7.77 -5.62 -13.87
C ALA A 200 -6.85 -4.44 -13.53
N PHE A 201 -7.37 -3.21 -13.64
CA PHE A 201 -6.66 -2.00 -13.22
C PHE A 201 -6.36 -2.01 -11.72
N SER A 202 -7.34 -2.30 -10.86
CA SER A 202 -7.13 -2.31 -9.40
C SER A 202 -6.09 -3.36 -8.99
N LEU A 203 -6.09 -4.54 -9.61
CA LEU A 203 -5.07 -5.58 -9.38
C LEU A 203 -3.66 -5.15 -9.83
N ALA A 204 -3.56 -4.49 -10.98
CA ALA A 204 -2.29 -3.97 -11.48
C ALA A 204 -1.76 -2.83 -10.60
N LEU A 205 -2.65 -1.91 -10.18
CA LEU A 205 -2.33 -0.84 -9.25
C LEU A 205 -1.88 -1.41 -7.90
N ASP A 206 -2.52 -2.46 -7.38
CA ASP A 206 -2.08 -3.17 -6.18
C ASP A 206 -0.65 -3.69 -6.33
N GLN A 207 -0.31 -4.28 -7.47
CA GLN A 207 1.04 -4.76 -7.72
C GLN A 207 2.06 -3.61 -7.75
N VAL A 208 1.76 -2.52 -8.47
CA VAL A 208 2.64 -1.34 -8.55
C VAL A 208 2.80 -0.68 -7.18
N PHE A 209 1.70 -0.56 -6.42
CA PHE A 209 1.71 -0.01 -5.06
C PHE A 209 2.61 -0.84 -4.13
N LEU A 210 2.50 -2.17 -4.18
CA LEU A 210 3.36 -3.03 -3.38
C LEU A 210 4.84 -2.94 -3.78
N GLU A 211 5.12 -2.88 -5.08
CA GLU A 211 6.49 -2.75 -5.59
C GLU A 211 7.12 -1.42 -5.20
N MET A 212 6.46 -0.30 -5.52
CA MET A 212 7.03 1.04 -5.39
C MET A 212 6.90 1.60 -3.97
N TYR A 213 5.72 1.48 -3.35
CA TYR A 213 5.46 2.09 -2.04
C TYR A 213 5.88 1.17 -0.89
N HIS A 214 5.62 -0.14 -0.99
CA HIS A 214 6.04 -1.10 0.04
C HIS A 214 7.39 -1.77 -0.24
N ASN A 215 8.08 -1.48 -1.35
CA ASN A 215 9.35 -2.12 -1.72
C ASN A 215 9.28 -3.66 -1.80
N VAL A 216 8.14 -4.22 -2.20
CA VAL A 216 7.93 -5.66 -2.35
C VAL A 216 8.16 -6.06 -3.80
N LEU A 217 9.30 -6.72 -4.05
CA LEU A 217 9.69 -7.15 -5.41
C LEU A 217 8.91 -8.37 -5.88
N LYS A 218 8.67 -9.32 -4.96
CA LYS A 218 7.93 -10.55 -5.26
C LYS A 218 7.35 -11.15 -4.00
N ARG A 219 6.22 -11.84 -4.14
CA ARG A 219 5.60 -12.59 -3.04
C ARG A 219 4.93 -13.86 -3.56
N GLY A 220 4.82 -14.87 -2.71
CA GLY A 220 4.22 -16.13 -3.10
C GLY A 220 4.49 -17.28 -2.13
N TYR A 221 3.70 -18.33 -2.23
CA TYR A 221 3.95 -19.58 -1.51
C TYR A 221 5.13 -20.33 -2.11
N MET A 222 6.06 -20.74 -1.24
CA MET A 222 7.15 -21.65 -1.58
C MET A 222 7.35 -22.67 -0.47
N TRP A 223 7.91 -23.81 -0.83
CA TRP A 223 8.30 -24.83 0.13
C TRP A 223 9.69 -24.52 0.67
N LYS A 224 9.86 -24.58 1.99
CA LYS A 224 11.13 -24.34 2.67
C LYS A 224 11.53 -25.55 3.49
N LYS A 225 12.79 -25.97 3.39
CA LYS A 225 13.32 -27.03 4.25
C LYS A 225 13.66 -26.48 5.64
N GLY A 226 13.25 -27.21 6.66
CA GLY A 226 13.60 -26.96 8.05
C GLY A 226 15.10 -27.20 8.28
N HIS A 227 15.75 -26.36 9.07
CA HIS A 227 17.18 -26.51 9.32
C HIS A 227 17.49 -27.66 10.28
N VAL A 228 16.71 -27.77 11.36
CA VAL A 228 16.90 -28.80 12.41
C VAL A 228 16.21 -30.11 12.04
N ARG A 229 14.88 -30.06 11.88
CA ARG A 229 14.08 -31.27 11.62
C ARG A 229 14.00 -31.68 10.15
N ARG A 230 14.71 -30.99 9.23
CA ARG A 230 14.80 -31.24 7.78
C ARG A 230 13.47 -31.44 7.00
N ASN A 231 12.32 -31.22 7.64
CA ASN A 231 10.99 -31.29 7.02
C ASN A 231 10.74 -30.11 6.09
N TRP A 232 10.00 -30.36 5.01
CA TRP A 232 9.53 -29.33 4.08
C TRP A 232 8.23 -28.73 4.58
N MET A 233 8.17 -27.40 4.67
CA MET A 233 6.97 -26.67 5.05
C MET A 233 6.66 -25.58 4.03
N GLU A 234 5.39 -25.45 3.67
CA GLU A 234 4.91 -24.35 2.86
C GLU A 234 4.91 -23.05 3.68
N ARG A 235 5.43 -21.98 3.09
CA ARG A 235 5.50 -20.65 3.70
C ARG A 235 5.21 -19.59 2.65
N TRP A 236 4.60 -18.49 3.08
CA TRP A 236 4.44 -17.31 2.26
C TRP A 236 5.72 -16.47 2.34
N PHE A 237 6.37 -16.25 1.20
CA PHE A 237 7.58 -15.45 1.12
C PHE A 237 7.27 -14.06 0.59
N VAL A 238 7.97 -13.06 1.12
CA VAL A 238 7.96 -11.68 0.66
C VAL A 238 9.41 -11.26 0.44
N LEU A 239 9.77 -11.06 -0.82
CA LEU A 239 11.09 -10.60 -1.26
C LEU A 239 11.12 -9.08 -1.31
N ARG A 240 12.09 -8.49 -0.61
CA ARG A 240 12.41 -7.07 -0.59
C ARG A 240 13.88 -6.89 -1.02
N PRO A 241 14.32 -5.68 -1.38
CA PRO A 241 15.69 -5.46 -1.89
C PRO A 241 16.80 -6.02 -1.00
N SER A 242 16.71 -5.84 0.32
CA SER A 242 17.78 -6.21 1.26
C SER A 242 17.51 -7.46 2.08
N PHE A 243 16.31 -8.05 1.97
CA PHE A 243 15.97 -9.25 2.73
C PHE A 243 14.76 -9.96 2.14
N MET A 244 14.61 -11.24 2.49
CA MET A 244 13.43 -12.04 2.20
C MET A 244 12.84 -12.56 3.50
N ALA A 245 11.63 -12.09 3.83
CA ALA A 245 10.88 -12.55 4.99
C ALA A 245 9.95 -13.71 4.60
N TYR A 246 9.68 -14.61 5.54
CA TYR A 246 8.72 -15.69 5.33
C TYR A 246 7.79 -15.87 6.52
N TYR A 247 6.53 -16.16 6.21
CA TYR A 247 5.39 -16.18 7.12
C TYR A 247 4.68 -17.53 7.04
N ALA A 248 3.87 -17.83 8.05
CA ALA A 248 3.01 -19.01 8.02
C ALA A 248 2.01 -18.97 6.85
N ARG A 249 1.44 -17.79 6.60
CA ARG A 249 0.37 -17.53 5.64
C ARG A 249 0.56 -16.15 4.99
N GLU A 250 -0.24 -15.86 3.97
CA GLU A 250 -0.22 -14.58 3.24
C GLU A 250 -0.73 -13.36 4.03
N ASP A 251 -1.35 -13.56 5.19
CA ASP A 251 -1.85 -12.49 6.07
C ASP A 251 -0.74 -11.69 6.79
N LEU A 252 0.51 -12.13 6.66
CA LEU A 252 1.71 -11.52 7.23
C LEU A 252 1.73 -11.41 8.77
N LYS A 253 0.79 -12.05 9.48
CA LYS A 253 0.67 -11.94 10.94
C LYS A 253 1.70 -12.78 11.70
N ASP A 254 2.03 -13.95 11.17
CA ASP A 254 2.90 -14.93 11.83
C ASP A 254 4.25 -15.05 11.08
N LYS A 255 5.16 -14.11 11.36
CA LYS A 255 6.52 -14.08 10.79
C LYS A 255 7.34 -15.25 11.35
N LYS A 256 7.81 -16.13 10.47
CA LYS A 256 8.60 -17.33 10.83
C LYS A 256 10.10 -17.13 10.69
N GLY A 257 10.52 -16.08 10.00
CA GLY A 257 11.92 -15.67 9.93
C GLY A 257 12.22 -14.77 8.75
N GLU A 258 13.49 -14.44 8.63
CA GLU A 258 14.02 -13.52 7.64
C GLU A 258 15.38 -14.01 7.16
N ILE A 259 15.66 -13.79 5.88
CA ILE A 259 16.92 -14.08 5.23
C ILE A 259 17.45 -12.73 4.75
N LEU A 260 18.49 -12.21 5.40
CA LEU A 260 19.17 -11.01 4.93
C LEU A 260 19.87 -11.32 3.61
N LEU A 261 19.68 -10.44 2.63
CA LEU A 261 20.25 -10.54 1.30
C LEU A 261 21.35 -9.48 1.18
N ASP A 262 22.59 -9.93 1.22
CA ASP A 262 23.77 -9.11 1.02
C ASP A 262 24.53 -9.56 -0.24
N GLN A 263 25.63 -8.87 -0.55
CA GLN A 263 26.47 -9.19 -1.72
C GLN A 263 27.14 -10.57 -1.63
N ASN A 264 27.16 -11.18 -0.44
CA ASN A 264 27.74 -12.50 -0.21
C ASN A 264 26.71 -13.63 -0.38
N CYS A 265 25.44 -13.28 -0.60
CA CYS A 265 24.39 -14.25 -0.82
C CYS A 265 24.51 -14.88 -2.21
N VAL A 266 24.58 -16.22 -2.26
CA VAL A 266 24.65 -16.97 -3.51
C VAL A 266 23.39 -17.81 -3.66
N VAL A 267 22.75 -17.70 -4.83
CA VAL A 267 21.60 -18.52 -5.20
C VAL A 267 22.07 -19.61 -6.16
N GLU A 268 21.80 -20.87 -5.82
CA GLU A 268 22.15 -22.01 -6.66
C GLU A 268 20.93 -22.91 -6.89
N ALA A 269 20.71 -23.30 -8.15
CA ALA A 269 19.76 -24.36 -8.47
C ALA A 269 20.28 -25.72 -7.95
N ILE A 270 19.39 -26.53 -7.40
CA ILE A 270 19.70 -27.86 -6.89
C ILE A 270 18.89 -28.89 -7.71
N PRO A 271 19.46 -30.08 -8.01
CA PRO A 271 18.70 -31.15 -8.62
C PRO A 271 17.46 -31.54 -7.82
N ASP A 272 16.41 -31.93 -8.54
CA ASP A 272 15.15 -32.41 -7.96
C ASP A 272 15.39 -33.61 -7.01
N ARG A 273 14.87 -33.51 -5.78
CA ARG A 273 14.99 -34.54 -4.72
C ARG A 273 13.86 -34.40 -3.71
N ASP A 274 13.70 -35.39 -2.82
CA ASP A 274 12.64 -35.41 -1.79
C ASP A 274 11.22 -35.22 -2.36
N GLY A 275 10.98 -35.62 -3.62
CA GLY A 275 9.72 -35.40 -4.34
C GLY A 275 9.40 -33.93 -4.66
N LYS A 276 10.37 -33.02 -4.49
CA LYS A 276 10.27 -31.59 -4.82
C LYS A 276 10.96 -31.29 -6.15
N ARG A 277 10.37 -30.36 -6.89
CA ARG A 277 10.89 -29.87 -8.17
C ARG A 277 11.26 -28.40 -8.06
N CYS A 278 12.05 -27.91 -9.01
CA CYS A 278 12.50 -26.51 -9.06
C CYS A 278 13.18 -26.11 -7.74
N LEU A 279 14.06 -26.99 -7.25
CA LEU A 279 14.80 -26.77 -6.03
C LEU A 279 15.91 -25.76 -6.25
N PHE A 280 16.11 -24.91 -5.25
CA PHE A 280 17.23 -24.00 -5.19
C PHE A 280 17.63 -23.78 -3.73
N CYS A 281 18.84 -23.28 -3.50
CA CYS A 281 19.21 -22.78 -2.19
C CYS A 281 19.73 -21.36 -2.26
N VAL A 282 19.51 -20.65 -1.15
CA VAL A 282 20.14 -19.36 -0.87
C VAL A 282 21.17 -19.60 0.22
N LYS A 283 22.44 -19.48 -0.14
CA LYS A 283 23.57 -19.55 0.79
C LYS A 283 23.86 -18.14 1.29
N THR A 284 23.71 -17.93 2.58
CA THR A 284 24.16 -16.73 3.29
C THR A 284 25.48 -17.03 4.00
N THR A 285 26.17 -16.01 4.51
CA THR A 285 27.41 -16.16 5.29
C THR A 285 27.28 -17.10 6.49
N SER A 286 26.08 -17.17 7.09
CA SER A 286 25.82 -17.98 8.28
C SER A 286 25.08 -19.28 8.00
N LYS A 287 24.29 -19.34 6.92
CA LYS A 287 23.31 -20.42 6.73
C LYS A 287 22.88 -20.64 5.29
N THR A 288 22.63 -21.90 4.96
CA THR A 288 22.02 -22.30 3.68
C THR A 288 20.52 -22.57 3.87
N TYR A 289 19.72 -21.96 3.00
CA TYR A 289 18.26 -22.10 2.96
C TYR A 289 17.84 -22.85 1.71
N GLU A 290 17.39 -24.08 1.85
CA GLU A 290 16.84 -24.86 0.73
C GLU A 290 15.35 -24.57 0.55
N MET A 291 14.97 -24.32 -0.70
CA MET A 291 13.62 -23.91 -1.09
C MET A 291 13.21 -24.61 -2.39
N SER A 292 11.91 -24.78 -2.58
CA SER A 292 11.30 -25.27 -3.81
C SER A 292 10.18 -24.31 -4.19
N ALA A 293 10.28 -23.77 -5.40
CA ALA A 293 9.20 -23.00 -6.00
C ALA A 293 8.12 -23.98 -6.50
N ALA A 294 6.85 -23.61 -6.36
CA ALA A 294 5.77 -24.39 -6.95
C ALA A 294 5.86 -24.32 -8.48
N ASP A 295 5.82 -25.47 -9.15
CA ASP A 295 5.60 -25.55 -10.60
C ASP A 295 4.23 -24.90 -10.92
N GLN A 296 4.12 -24.13 -12.00
CA GLN A 296 2.84 -23.55 -12.44
C GLN A 296 1.73 -24.62 -12.51
N ARG A 297 2.08 -25.87 -12.83
CA ARG A 297 1.16 -27.01 -12.85
C ARG A 297 0.70 -27.43 -11.45
N GLN A 298 1.56 -27.35 -10.44
CA GLN A 298 1.19 -27.60 -9.04
C GLN A 298 0.29 -26.51 -8.47
N ARG A 299 0.52 -25.25 -8.86
CA ARG A 299 -0.37 -24.14 -8.47
C ARG A 299 -1.79 -24.34 -9.02
N ARG A 300 -1.94 -24.66 -10.31
CA ARG A 300 -3.25 -24.94 -10.92
C ARG A 300 -3.97 -26.10 -10.24
N ARG A 301 -3.27 -27.21 -9.97
CA ARG A 301 -3.85 -28.36 -9.26
C ARG A 301 -4.39 -28.00 -7.87
N ARG A 302 -3.68 -27.15 -7.12
CA ARG A 302 -4.16 -26.72 -5.81
C ARG A 302 -5.34 -25.76 -5.89
N GLU A 303 -5.33 -24.86 -6.87
CA GLU A 303 -6.47 -23.98 -7.14
C GLU A 303 -7.72 -24.81 -7.52
N GLU A 304 -7.55 -25.91 -8.25
CA GLU A 304 -8.62 -26.90 -8.53
C GLU A 304 -9.06 -27.65 -7.26
N GLU A 305 -8.12 -28.21 -6.49
CA GLU A 305 -8.42 -28.92 -5.23
C GLU A 305 -9.11 -28.03 -4.19
N GLU A 306 -8.73 -26.75 -4.09
CA GLU A 306 -9.36 -25.81 -3.16
C GLU A 306 -10.78 -25.44 -3.59
N LYS A 307 -11.01 -25.24 -4.90
CA LYS A 307 -12.37 -25.08 -5.46
C LYS A 307 -13.23 -26.30 -5.21
N GLU A 308 -12.70 -27.51 -5.43
CA GLU A 308 -13.44 -28.75 -5.15
C GLU A 308 -13.80 -28.87 -3.66
N ARG A 309 -12.87 -28.51 -2.76
CA ARG A 309 -13.13 -28.54 -1.32
C ARG A 309 -14.19 -27.51 -0.89
N GLU A 310 -14.23 -26.33 -1.50
CA GLU A 310 -15.29 -25.35 -1.26
C GLU A 310 -16.64 -25.85 -1.79
N GLN A 311 -16.66 -26.41 -3.00
CA GLN A 311 -17.85 -27.01 -3.59
C GLN A 311 -18.39 -28.15 -2.70
N GLN A 312 -17.52 -29.02 -2.19
CA GLN A 312 -17.91 -30.09 -1.27
C GLN A 312 -18.49 -29.55 0.04
N LYS A 313 -17.92 -28.47 0.60
CA LYS A 313 -18.48 -27.84 1.81
C LYS A 313 -19.85 -27.22 1.56
N GLU A 314 -20.09 -26.65 0.39
CA GLU A 314 -21.39 -26.09 0.03
C GLU A 314 -22.44 -27.19 -0.13
N VAL A 315 -22.09 -28.28 -0.82
CA VAL A 315 -22.95 -29.47 -0.94
C VAL A 315 -23.25 -30.08 0.43
N GLN A 316 -22.24 -30.19 1.30
CA GLN A 316 -22.41 -30.68 2.67
C GLN A 316 -23.41 -29.83 3.46
N ARG A 317 -23.30 -28.50 3.39
CA ARG A 317 -24.20 -27.56 4.08
C ARG A 317 -25.64 -27.65 3.56
N GLU A 318 -25.81 -27.78 2.25
CA GLU A 318 -27.15 -27.93 1.65
C GLU A 318 -27.79 -29.25 2.07
N LEU A 319 -27.01 -30.34 2.12
CA LEU A 319 -27.49 -31.63 2.60
C LEU A 319 -27.90 -31.60 4.07
N GLU A 320 -27.11 -30.94 4.93
CA GLU A 320 -27.44 -30.72 6.34
C GLU A 320 -28.74 -29.92 6.49
N ARG A 321 -28.95 -28.87 5.67
CA ARG A 321 -30.20 -28.10 5.67
C ARG A 321 -31.42 -28.96 5.29
N GLN A 322 -31.29 -29.80 4.27
CA GLN A 322 -32.38 -30.68 3.82
C GLN A 322 -32.71 -31.76 4.86
N LEU A 323 -31.71 -32.28 5.58
CA LEU A 323 -31.92 -33.22 6.68
C LEU A 323 -32.69 -32.57 7.83
N GLU A 324 -32.31 -31.35 8.24
CA GLU A 324 -33.03 -30.60 9.28
C GLU A 324 -34.49 -30.30 8.87
N GLU A 325 -34.73 -29.97 7.61
CA GLU A 325 -36.09 -29.77 7.08
C GLU A 325 -36.91 -31.07 7.09
N ALA A 326 -36.31 -32.20 6.68
CA ALA A 326 -36.97 -33.49 6.68
C ALA A 326 -37.29 -33.99 8.11
N GLU A 327 -36.39 -33.76 9.07
CA GLU A 327 -36.64 -34.07 10.49
C GLU A 327 -37.76 -33.22 11.08
N LYS A 328 -37.78 -31.91 10.76
CA LYS A 328 -38.90 -31.03 11.14
C LYS A 328 -40.21 -31.55 10.56
N VAL A 329 -40.27 -31.86 9.27
CA VAL A 329 -41.49 -32.38 8.63
C VAL A 329 -41.95 -33.69 9.28
N ARG A 330 -41.03 -34.60 9.62
CA ARG A 330 -41.35 -35.84 10.36
C ARG A 330 -41.99 -35.55 11.72
N SER A 331 -41.42 -34.59 12.47
CA SER A 331 -41.95 -34.23 13.79
C SER A 331 -43.37 -33.64 13.74
N TYR A 332 -43.75 -32.95 12.65
CA TYR A 332 -45.10 -32.43 12.45
C TYR A 332 -46.12 -33.48 11.98
N THR A 333 -45.67 -34.64 11.50
CA THR A 333 -46.55 -35.74 11.04
C THR A 333 -46.80 -36.83 12.10
N GLU A 334 -46.08 -36.79 13.23
CA GLU A 334 -46.23 -37.74 14.34
C GLU A 334 -47.03 -37.17 15.54
N GLU A 335 -47.47 -35.90 15.47
CA GLU A 335 -48.54 -35.30 16.31
C GLU A 335 -49.89 -35.37 15.59
#